data_AF-Q2UKR4-F1
#
_entry.id   AF-Q2UKR4-F1
#
_cell.length_a   1.000
_cell.length_b   1.000
_cell.length_c   1.000
_cell.angle_alpha   90.00
_cell.angle_beta   90.00
_cell.angle_gamma   90.00
#
_symmetry.space_group_name_H-M   'P 1'
#
loop_
_entity.id
_entity.type
_entity.pdbx_description
1 polymer ?
#
loop_
_entity_poly.entity_id
_entity_poly.type
_entity_poly.pdbx_seq_one_letter_code
_entity_poly.pdbx_strand_id
1 'polypeptide(L)'
;MESSSQLVKALRTNNETLQNINSLFADMMSRYHIYFFHETLSTDVKGTRELIVDESSAAPYAEGVERMGIEADHRHMCKFEDDNAPGYEAVAEALLRYSRDAPATILDRWAEEEQTRRAATQNKLKDLLRNVVTKLTGTREARQYFANGGERAGSPQNW
;
A
#
# COMPACT_ATOMS: atom_id res chain seq x y z
N MET A 1 -1.26 -10.13 33.84
CA MET A 1 -1.70 -9.32 32.68
C MET A 1 -2.38 -10.28 31.72
N GLU A 2 -3.71 -10.34 31.69
CA GLU A 2 -4.44 -11.21 30.75
C GLU A 2 -4.45 -10.53 29.38
N SER A 3 -3.72 -11.10 28.42
CA SER A 3 -3.86 -10.72 27.01
C SER A 3 -5.26 -11.12 26.53
N SER A 4 -5.99 -10.20 25.90
CA SER A 4 -7.31 -10.50 25.31
C SER A 4 -7.23 -11.73 24.40
N SER A 5 -8.05 -12.75 24.68
CA SER A 5 -8.05 -14.02 23.94
C SER A 5 -8.33 -13.84 22.45
N GLN A 6 -9.05 -12.77 22.09
CA GLN A 6 -9.31 -12.37 20.71
C GLN A 6 -8.04 -11.84 20.04
N LEU A 7 -7.23 -11.04 20.75
CA LEU A 7 -5.96 -10.53 20.25
C LEU A 7 -4.97 -11.68 20.03
N VAL A 8 -4.88 -12.61 20.98
CA VAL A 8 -4.04 -13.81 20.85
C VAL A 8 -4.48 -14.65 19.66
N LYS A 9 -5.78 -14.76 19.39
CA LYS A 9 -6.31 -15.49 18.23
C LYS A 9 -6.02 -14.77 16.90
N ALA A 10 -6.02 -13.43 16.91
CA ALA A 10 -5.64 -12.60 15.76
C ALA A 10 -4.15 -12.76 15.39
N LEU A 11 -3.30 -13.02 16.39
CA LEU A 11 -1.85 -13.15 16.22
C LEU A 11 -1.36 -14.58 15.90
N ARG A 12 -2.27 -15.55 15.75
CA ARG A 12 -1.90 -16.92 15.39
C ARG A 12 -1.50 -17.00 13.92
N THR A 13 -0.60 -17.94 13.62
CA THR A 13 -0.24 -18.32 12.25
C THR A 13 -1.49 -18.61 11.42
N ASN A 14 -1.49 -18.19 10.15
CA ASN A 14 -2.62 -18.33 9.21
C ASN A 14 -3.90 -17.58 9.61
N ASN A 15 -3.78 -16.49 10.37
CA ASN A 15 -4.91 -15.63 10.62
C ASN A 15 -5.30 -14.82 9.37
N GLU A 16 -6.57 -14.88 8.98
CA GLU A 16 -7.11 -14.17 7.81
C GLU A 16 -6.91 -12.64 7.90
N THR A 17 -7.02 -12.07 9.10
CA THR A 17 -6.79 -10.63 9.31
C THR A 17 -5.34 -10.26 9.04
N LEU A 18 -4.38 -11.05 9.54
CA LEU A 18 -2.96 -10.82 9.25
C LEU A 18 -2.65 -11.00 7.76
N GLN A 19 -3.24 -12.00 7.11
CA GLN A 19 -3.07 -12.22 5.67
C GLN A 19 -3.64 -11.07 4.83
N ASN A 20 -4.80 -10.54 5.22
CA ASN A 20 -5.40 -9.38 4.56
C ASN A 20 -4.54 -8.12 4.76
N ILE A 21 -4.02 -7.90 5.98
CA ILE A 21 -3.11 -6.77 6.24
C ILE A 21 -1.83 -6.88 5.41
N ASN A 22 -1.22 -8.07 5.37
CA ASN A 22 -0.01 -8.30 4.58
C ASN A 22 -0.27 -8.08 3.08
N SER A 23 -1.41 -8.56 2.56
CA SER A 23 -1.79 -8.33 1.15
C SER A 23 -1.96 -6.84 0.84
N LEU A 24 -2.62 -6.08 1.71
CA LEU A 24 -2.79 -4.63 1.53
C LEU A 24 -1.46 -3.88 1.60
N PHE A 25 -0.55 -4.30 2.48
CA PHE A 25 0.77 -3.71 2.55
C PHE A 25 1.62 -4.06 1.34
N ALA A 26 1.47 -5.28 0.79
CA ALA A 26 2.24 -5.74 -0.35
C ALA A 26 2.10 -4.85 -1.58
N ASP A 27 0.88 -4.38 -1.85
CA ASP A 27 0.58 -3.44 -2.94
C ASP A 27 1.28 -2.08 -2.76
N MET A 28 1.67 -1.74 -1.53
CA MET A 28 2.33 -0.48 -1.21
C MET A 28 3.83 -0.61 -0.94
N MET A 29 4.38 -1.83 -0.82
CA MET A 29 5.78 -2.07 -0.45
C MET A 29 6.75 -1.34 -1.38
N SER A 30 6.49 -1.36 -2.69
CA SER A 30 7.32 -0.69 -3.71
C SER A 30 7.39 0.84 -3.54
N ARG A 31 6.49 1.43 -2.75
CA ARG A 31 6.51 2.85 -2.41
C ARG A 31 7.36 3.15 -1.18
N TYR A 32 8.02 2.17 -0.56
CA TYR A 32 8.87 2.41 0.60
C TYR A 32 10.25 1.83 0.35
N HIS A 33 11.25 2.44 0.98
CA HIS A 33 12.55 1.81 1.13
C HIS A 33 12.45 0.83 2.30
N ILE A 34 12.61 -0.46 2.01
CA ILE A 34 12.44 -1.55 2.98
C ILE A 34 13.68 -2.43 2.95
N TYR A 35 14.27 -2.63 4.12
CA TYR A 35 15.36 -3.57 4.36
C TYR A 35 14.94 -4.51 5.50
N PHE A 36 14.75 -5.78 5.17
CA PHE A 36 14.47 -6.82 6.15
C PHE A 36 15.76 -7.41 6.72
N PHE A 37 15.83 -7.46 8.06
CA PHE A 37 16.88 -8.15 8.79
C PHE A 37 16.28 -9.34 9.54
N HIS A 38 16.93 -10.50 9.47
CA HIS A 38 16.48 -11.71 10.16
C HIS A 38 17.62 -12.38 10.94
N GLU A 39 17.26 -13.14 11.98
CA GLU A 39 18.22 -13.96 12.71
C GLU A 39 18.74 -15.12 11.83
N THR A 40 19.97 -15.55 12.08
CA THR A 40 20.54 -16.74 11.45
C THR A 40 20.97 -17.81 12.46
N LEU A 41 21.06 -17.46 13.76
CA LEU A 41 21.37 -18.40 14.84
C LEU A 41 20.12 -18.73 15.65
N SER A 42 20.00 -19.98 16.09
CA SER A 42 18.88 -20.42 16.92
C SER A 42 18.99 -19.89 18.36
N THR A 43 17.87 -19.45 18.91
CA THR A 43 17.74 -19.04 20.31
C THR A 43 17.54 -20.26 21.21
N ASP A 44 18.21 -20.31 22.36
CA ASP A 44 17.90 -21.30 23.41
C ASP A 44 16.61 -20.90 24.14
N VAL A 45 15.58 -21.73 23.98
CA VAL A 45 14.29 -21.66 24.65
C VAL A 45 14.16 -22.87 25.58
N LYS A 46 14.67 -22.73 26.80
CA LYS A 46 14.57 -23.73 27.88
C LYS A 46 15.18 -25.10 27.52
N GLY A 47 16.33 -25.10 26.85
CA GLY A 47 17.05 -26.31 26.45
C GLY A 47 16.74 -26.79 25.03
N THR A 48 15.79 -26.15 24.34
CA THR A 48 15.53 -26.36 22.92
C THR A 48 16.12 -25.19 22.14
N ARG A 49 16.86 -25.47 21.05
CA ARG A 49 17.33 -24.43 20.14
C ARG A 49 16.44 -24.37 18.90
N GLU A 50 15.84 -23.22 18.67
CA GLU A 50 14.99 -22.94 17.51
C GLU A 50 15.20 -21.51 17.01
N LEU A 51 14.95 -21.26 15.73
CA LEU A 51 14.73 -19.89 15.26
C LEU A 51 13.40 -19.42 15.85
N ILE A 52 13.38 -18.23 16.42
CA ILE A 52 12.16 -17.67 17.02
C ILE A 52 11.21 -17.21 15.92
N VAL A 53 11.75 -16.70 14.82
CA VAL A 53 10.98 -16.27 13.65
C VAL A 53 11.54 -16.91 12.39
N ASP A 54 10.67 -17.55 11.62
CA ASP A 54 11.02 -18.11 10.31
C ASP A 54 11.47 -16.99 9.35
N GLU A 55 12.51 -17.25 8.56
CA GLU A 55 13.05 -16.27 7.60
C GLU A 55 11.99 -15.76 6.63
N SER A 56 11.12 -16.63 6.13
CA SER A 56 10.04 -16.25 5.21
C SER A 56 9.02 -15.29 5.84
N SER A 57 8.91 -15.29 7.17
CA SER A 57 8.10 -14.34 7.93
C SER A 57 8.86 -13.05 8.27
N ALA A 58 10.14 -13.13 8.62
CA ALA A 58 10.95 -11.98 9.01
C ALA A 58 11.43 -11.15 7.81
N ALA A 59 11.72 -11.82 6.70
CA ALA A 59 12.23 -11.25 5.46
C ALA A 59 11.49 -11.88 4.28
N PRO A 60 10.20 -11.55 4.05
CA PRO A 60 9.47 -12.05 2.91
C PRO A 60 10.12 -11.58 1.59
N TYR A 61 10.00 -12.40 0.55
CA TYR A 61 10.45 -12.02 -0.79
C TYR A 61 9.46 -11.04 -1.41
N ALA A 62 9.95 -9.88 -1.85
CA ALA A 62 9.17 -8.88 -2.54
C ALA A 62 10.05 -8.11 -3.54
N GLU A 63 9.46 -7.56 -4.58
CA GLU A 63 10.20 -6.73 -5.52
C GLU A 63 10.62 -5.41 -4.86
N GLY A 64 11.89 -5.02 -5.04
CA GLY A 64 12.41 -3.75 -4.56
C GLY A 64 12.77 -3.70 -3.07
N VAL A 65 12.70 -4.82 -2.33
CA VAL A 65 13.13 -4.89 -0.93
C VAL A 65 14.54 -5.47 -0.79
N GLU A 66 15.28 -4.98 0.20
CA GLU A 66 16.58 -5.51 0.60
C GLU A 66 16.40 -6.54 1.72
N ARG A 67 17.27 -7.56 1.79
CA ARG A 67 17.18 -8.65 2.78
C ARG A 67 18.58 -9.06 3.24
N MET A 68 18.78 -9.21 4.55
CA MET A 68 20.05 -9.65 5.13
C MET A 68 19.86 -10.45 6.40
N GLY A 69 20.61 -11.54 6.54
CA GLY A 69 20.73 -12.25 7.80
C GLY A 69 21.76 -11.57 8.71
N ILE A 70 21.39 -11.33 9.97
CA ILE A 70 22.32 -10.91 11.02
C ILE A 70 22.78 -12.17 11.74
N GLU A 71 24.10 -12.37 11.84
CA GLU A 71 24.73 -13.49 12.54
C GLU A 71 24.57 -13.41 14.07
N ALA A 72 23.33 -13.58 14.51
CA ALA A 72 22.92 -13.57 15.89
C ALA A 72 21.59 -14.30 16.04
N ASP A 73 21.27 -14.65 17.29
CA ASP A 73 19.94 -15.14 17.65
C ASP A 73 18.95 -13.97 17.79
N HIS A 74 17.66 -14.28 17.88
CA HIS A 74 16.60 -13.29 18.04
C HIS A 74 16.80 -12.31 19.21
N ARG A 75 17.49 -12.73 20.28
CA ARG A 75 17.70 -11.91 21.48
C ARG A 75 18.88 -10.95 21.32
N HIS A 76 19.80 -11.23 20.40
CA HIS A 76 21.06 -10.52 20.22
C HIS A 76 21.18 -9.80 18.87
N MET A 77 20.34 -10.09 17.87
CA MET A 77 20.44 -9.48 16.53
C MET A 77 20.28 -7.95 16.50
N CYS A 78 19.76 -7.34 17.57
CA CYS A 78 19.66 -5.88 17.74
C CYS A 78 20.60 -5.34 18.83
N LYS A 79 21.56 -6.13 19.30
CA LYS A 79 22.50 -5.79 20.38
C LYS A 79 23.92 -6.01 19.89
N PHE A 80 24.36 -5.09 19.05
CA PHE A 80 25.70 -5.12 18.49
C PHE A 80 26.74 -4.89 19.58
N GLU A 81 27.86 -5.59 19.48
CA GLU A 81 28.97 -5.47 20.44
C GLU A 81 29.62 -4.09 20.35
N ASP A 82 29.85 -3.61 19.14
CA ASP A 82 30.39 -2.29 18.82
C ASP A 82 29.92 -1.79 17.43
N ASP A 83 30.45 -0.64 17.01
CA ASP A 83 30.16 0.00 15.74
C ASP A 83 30.85 -0.63 14.52
N ASN A 84 31.73 -1.62 14.73
CA ASN A 84 32.40 -2.38 13.67
C ASN A 84 31.73 -3.74 13.43
N ALA A 85 30.71 -4.09 14.22
CA ALA A 85 29.94 -5.31 14.00
C ALA A 85 29.25 -5.27 12.61
N PRO A 86 29.35 -6.33 11.78
CA PRO A 86 28.78 -6.32 10.42
C PRO A 86 27.27 -6.00 10.38
N GLY A 87 26.51 -6.52 11.36
CA GLY A 87 25.09 -6.21 11.49
C GLY A 87 24.83 -4.74 11.86
N TYR A 88 25.69 -4.12 12.67
CA TYR A 88 25.60 -2.70 12.99
C TYR A 88 25.86 -1.87 11.74
N GLU A 89 26.95 -2.14 11.03
CA GLU A 89 27.34 -1.41 9.83
C GLU A 89 26.23 -1.45 8.77
N ALA A 90 25.64 -2.63 8.52
CA ALA A 90 24.56 -2.79 7.56
C ALA A 90 23.29 -1.99 7.94
N VAL A 91 22.89 -2.04 9.22
CA VAL A 91 21.72 -1.29 9.70
C VAL A 91 22.00 0.22 9.68
N ALA A 92 23.19 0.64 10.12
CA ALA A 92 23.58 2.05 10.16
C ALA A 92 23.68 2.65 8.75
N GLU A 93 24.27 1.93 7.80
CA GLU A 93 24.32 2.32 6.38
C GLU A 93 22.91 2.54 5.84
N ALA A 94 22.03 1.55 6.01
CA ALA A 94 20.66 1.62 5.50
C ALA A 94 19.90 2.83 6.09
N LEU A 95 20.00 3.04 7.41
CA LEU A 95 19.37 4.18 8.08
C LEU A 95 19.91 5.51 7.57
N LEU A 96 21.23 5.64 7.40
CA LEU A 96 21.85 6.87 6.90
C LEU A 96 21.45 7.14 5.46
N ARG A 97 21.47 6.13 4.59
CA ARG A 97 21.05 6.23 3.18
C ARG A 97 19.59 6.65 3.09
N TYR A 98 18.68 5.94 3.75
CA TYR A 98 17.25 6.27 3.72
C TYR A 98 16.97 7.66 4.30
N SER A 99 17.69 8.06 5.35
CA SER A 99 17.53 9.41 5.93
C SER A 99 18.02 10.52 5.00
N ARG A 100 19.07 10.27 4.22
CA ARG A 100 19.60 11.22 3.23
C ARG A 100 18.67 11.38 2.03
N ASP A 101 18.09 10.27 1.57
CA ASP A 101 17.24 10.25 0.37
C ASP A 101 15.80 10.74 0.67
N ALA A 102 15.31 10.50 1.89
CA ALA A 102 13.93 10.79 2.28
C ALA A 102 13.44 12.21 1.95
N PRO A 103 14.19 13.30 2.23
CA PRO A 103 13.70 14.66 1.93
C PRO A 103 13.37 14.86 0.46
N ALA A 104 14.24 14.42 -0.46
CA ALA A 104 14.02 14.55 -1.89
C ALA A 104 12.84 13.70 -2.34
N THR A 105 12.81 12.43 -1.93
CA THR A 105 11.71 11.50 -2.23
C THR A 105 10.36 12.00 -1.74
N ILE A 106 10.30 12.60 -0.54
CA ILE A 106 9.07 13.16 0.03
C ILE A 106 8.60 14.36 -0.79
N LEU A 107 9.52 15.26 -1.18
CA LEU A 107 9.18 16.43 -1.99
C LEU A 107 8.62 16.04 -3.36
N ASP A 108 9.27 15.10 -4.04
CA ASP A 108 8.82 14.60 -5.35
C ASP A 108 7.42 13.99 -5.25
N ARG A 109 7.16 13.17 -4.21
CA ARG A 109 5.83 12.59 -3.98
C ARG A 109 4.75 13.62 -3.70
N TRP A 110 5.06 14.69 -2.97
CA TRP A 110 4.11 15.78 -2.78
C TRP A 110 3.80 16.52 -4.08
N ALA A 111 4.81 16.70 -4.94
CA ALA A 111 4.62 17.31 -6.26
C ALA A 111 3.75 16.42 -7.17
N GLU A 112 4.02 15.13 -7.22
CA GLU A 112 3.22 14.13 -7.96
C GLU A 112 1.77 14.08 -7.47
N GLU A 113 1.57 14.06 -6.15
CA GLU A 113 0.25 14.04 -5.54
C GLU A 113 -0.53 15.32 -5.87
N GLU A 114 0.10 16.49 -5.79
CA GLU A 114 -0.53 17.76 -6.15
C GLU A 114 -0.92 17.81 -7.63
N GLN A 115 -0.05 17.33 -8.53
CA GLN A 115 -0.37 17.22 -9.96
C GLN A 115 -1.56 16.29 -10.19
N THR A 116 -1.57 15.14 -9.53
CA THR A 116 -2.65 14.14 -9.62
C THR A 116 -3.97 14.73 -9.13
N ARG A 117 -3.99 15.44 -8.00
CA ARG A 117 -5.19 16.12 -7.49
C ARG A 117 -5.70 17.21 -8.42
N ARG A 118 -4.80 18.01 -9.00
CA ARG A 118 -5.17 19.04 -9.99
C ARG A 118 -5.80 18.42 -11.23
N ALA A 119 -5.17 17.38 -11.79
CA ALA A 119 -5.69 16.67 -12.95
C ALA A 119 -7.07 16.05 -12.65
N ALA A 120 -7.24 15.40 -11.50
CA ALA A 120 -8.51 14.84 -11.07
C ALA A 120 -9.61 15.89 -10.95
N THR A 121 -9.29 17.08 -10.42
CA THR A 121 -10.23 18.20 -10.29
C THR A 121 -10.64 18.73 -11.67
N GLN A 122 -9.66 18.92 -12.58
CA GLN A 122 -9.92 19.36 -13.95
C GLN A 122 -10.79 18.36 -14.73
N ASN A 123 -10.53 17.06 -14.57
CA ASN A 123 -11.34 16.01 -15.21
C ASN A 123 -12.78 16.03 -14.69
N LYS A 124 -12.98 16.12 -13.36
CA LYS A 124 -14.32 16.26 -12.77
C LYS A 124 -15.07 17.47 -13.32
N LEU A 125 -14.42 18.63 -13.44
CA LEU A 125 -15.05 19.83 -14.00
C LEU A 125 -15.42 19.63 -15.47
N LYS A 126 -14.53 19.05 -16.29
CA LYS A 126 -14.81 18.74 -17.70
C LYS A 126 -16.01 17.81 -17.84
N ASP A 127 -16.12 16.80 -16.98
CA ASP A 127 -17.25 15.87 -17.00
C ASP A 127 -18.56 16.55 -16.58
N LEU A 128 -18.53 17.42 -15.57
CA LEU A 128 -19.70 18.21 -15.19
C LEU A 128 -20.15 19.15 -16.32
N LEU A 129 -19.21 19.86 -16.95
CA LEU A 129 -19.52 20.73 -18.09
C LEU A 129 -20.09 19.93 -19.27
N ARG A 130 -19.49 18.77 -19.61
CA ARG A 130 -20.02 17.88 -20.65
C ARG A 130 -21.46 17.46 -20.32
N ASN A 131 -21.72 17.05 -19.09
CA ASN A 131 -23.06 16.63 -18.65
C ASN A 131 -24.09 17.76 -18.73
N VAL A 132 -23.71 18.99 -18.38
CA VAL A 132 -24.58 20.16 -18.50
C VAL A 132 -24.89 20.45 -19.96
N VAL A 133 -23.87 20.45 -20.84
CA VAL A 133 -24.06 20.66 -22.28
C VAL A 133 -25.00 19.61 -22.86
N THR A 134 -24.79 18.32 -22.59
CA THR A 134 -25.67 17.24 -23.07
C THR A 134 -27.12 17.41 -22.60
N LYS A 135 -27.34 17.84 -21.35
CA LYS A 135 -28.70 18.14 -20.85
C LYS A 135 -29.33 19.33 -21.57
N LEU A 136 -28.55 20.38 -21.83
CA LEU A 136 -29.02 21.59 -22.51
C LEU A 136 -29.30 21.36 -23.99
N THR A 137 -28.50 20.55 -24.68
CA THR A 137 -28.75 20.19 -26.09
C THR A 137 -29.97 19.29 -26.20
N GLY A 138 -30.09 18.25 -25.37
CA GLY A 138 -31.27 17.38 -25.36
C GLY A 138 -32.58 18.12 -25.03
N THR A 139 -32.53 19.12 -24.13
CA THR A 139 -33.71 19.97 -23.84
C THR A 139 -34.02 20.94 -24.98
N ARG A 140 -33.02 21.47 -25.69
CA ARG A 140 -33.22 22.30 -26.89
C ARG A 140 -33.82 21.50 -28.05
N GLU A 141 -33.29 20.32 -28.33
CA GLU A 141 -33.79 19.42 -29.37
C GLU A 141 -35.23 18.99 -29.08
N ALA A 142 -35.54 18.61 -27.83
CA ALA A 142 -36.91 18.29 -27.41
C ALA A 142 -37.85 19.48 -27.61
N ARG A 143 -37.46 20.69 -27.15
CA ARG A 143 -38.27 21.91 -27.34
C ARG A 143 -38.51 22.24 -28.81
N GLN A 144 -37.50 22.05 -29.66
CA GLN A 144 -37.59 22.34 -31.09
C GLN A 144 -38.46 21.32 -31.83
N TYR A 145 -38.43 20.05 -31.42
CA TYR A 145 -39.36 19.01 -31.90
C TYR A 145 -40.82 19.35 -31.58
N PHE A 146 -41.13 19.78 -30.35
CA PHE A 146 -42.48 20.19 -29.97
C PHE A 146 -42.93 21.50 -30.64
N ALA A 147 -42.01 22.46 -30.84
CA ALA A 147 -42.30 23.74 -31.49
C ALA A 147 -42.58 23.60 -33.00
N ASN A 148 -41.93 22.65 -33.68
CA ASN A 148 -42.14 22.36 -35.09
C ASN A 148 -43.34 21.41 -35.34
N GLY A 149 -44.21 21.24 -34.34
CA GLY A 149 -45.44 20.47 -34.49
C GLY A 149 -45.22 18.96 -34.57
N GLY A 150 -44.27 18.43 -33.78
CA GLY A 150 -43.93 17.01 -33.71
C GLY A 150 -45.15 16.11 -33.88
N GLU A 151 -45.31 15.57 -35.09
CA GLU A 151 -46.43 14.72 -35.44
C GLU A 151 -46.40 13.49 -34.53
N ARG A 152 -47.56 13.16 -33.97
CA ARG A 152 -47.77 11.88 -33.31
C ARG A 152 -47.50 10.80 -34.35
N ALA A 153 -46.42 10.04 -34.18
CA ALA A 153 -46.41 8.66 -34.62
C ALA A 153 -47.71 8.02 -34.11
N GLY A 154 -48.49 7.48 -35.04
CA GLY A 154 -49.86 7.06 -34.84
C GLY A 154 -50.05 6.07 -33.69
N SER A 155 -51.31 5.99 -33.28
CA SER A 155 -51.84 5.01 -32.32
C SER A 155 -51.25 3.60 -32.52
N PRO A 156 -51.15 2.80 -31.44
CA PRO A 156 -50.64 1.44 -31.53
C PRO A 156 -51.55 0.61 -32.43
N GLN A 157 -51.00 0.13 -33.55
CA GLN A 157 -51.61 -0.97 -34.28
C GLN A 157 -51.20 -2.26 -33.58
N ASN A 158 -52.19 -2.87 -32.92
CA ASN A 158 -52.24 -4.30 -32.64
C ASN A 158 -51.68 -5.09 -33.83
N TRP A 159 -50.67 -5.93 -33.59
CA TRP A 159 -50.65 -7.36 -33.90
C TRP A 159 -49.72 -8.05 -32.89
#